data_AF-A0A5F8G3P8-F1
#
_entry.id   AF-A0A5F8G3P8-F1
#
_cell.length_a   1.000
_cell.length_b   1.000
_cell.length_c   1.000
_cell.angle_alpha   90.00
_cell.angle_beta   90.00
_cell.angle_gamma   90.00
#
_symmetry.space_group_name_H-M   'P 1'
#
loop_
_entity.id
_entity.type
_entity.pdbx_description
1 polymer ?
#
loop_
_entity_poly.entity_id
_entity_poly.type
_entity_poly.pdbx_seq_one_letter_code
_entity_poly.pdbx_strand_id
1 'polypeptide(L)' 'MPIKTLTNHNQKNSLCECSKAWKWFQMRIHEHLIDLHSPEIAKQIISVSTEPGIKVQVIIADA' A
#
# COMPACT_ATOMS: atom_id res chain seq x y z
N MET A 1 -9.84 5.94 1.68
CA MET A 1 -9.41 6.05 3.09
C MET A 1 -8.21 6.99 3.18
N PRO A 2 -7.86 7.55 4.35
CA PRO A 2 -6.65 8.36 4.47
C PRO A 2 -5.40 7.53 4.12
N ILE A 3 -4.43 8.15 3.43
CA ILE A 3 -3.21 7.50 2.98
C ILE A 3 -2.29 7.28 4.19
N LYS A 4 -1.93 6.01 4.42
CA LYS A 4 -0.96 5.67 5.46
C LYS A 4 0.44 5.92 4.92
N THR A 5 1.20 6.74 5.61
CA THR A 5 2.56 7.13 5.20
C THR A 5 3.55 6.67 6.25
N LEU A 6 4.46 5.78 5.87
CA LEU A 6 5.59 5.38 6.70
C LEU A 6 6.83 6.16 6.25
N THR A 7 7.39 6.96 7.16
CA THR A 7 8.61 7.72 6.91
C THR A 7 9.75 7.13 7.75
N ASN A 8 10.88 6.81 7.13
CA ASN A 8 12.10 6.42 7.82
C ASN A 8 13.22 7.43 7.54
N HIS A 9 13.85 7.91 8.61
CA HIS A 9 14.97 8.83 8.58
C HIS A 9 16.24 8.07 8.95
N ASN A 10 17.07 7.76 7.96
CA ASN A 10 18.36 7.11 8.20
C ASN A 10 19.49 8.11 7.94
N GLN A 11 20.40 8.23 8.91
CA GLN A 11 21.68 8.88 8.67
C GLN A 11 22.58 7.92 7.90
N LYS A 12 23.15 8.38 6.78
CA LYS A 12 24.11 7.59 6.02
C LYS A 12 25.47 7.64 6.72
N ASN A 13 25.82 6.58 7.45
CA ASN A 13 27.20 6.38 7.92
C ASN A 13 28.02 5.72 6.81
N SER A 14 28.61 6.53 5.92
CA SER A 14 29.81 6.08 5.21
C SER A 14 31.00 6.26 6.15
N LEU A 15 31.91 5.30 6.20
CA LEU A 15 33.12 5.24 7.05
C LEU A 15 34.07 6.46 6.94
N CYS A 16 33.71 7.47 6.14
CA CYS A 16 34.45 8.71 5.95
C CYS A 16 33.81 9.83 6.79
N GLU A 17 34.60 10.35 7.73
CA GLU A 17 34.21 11.17 8.89
C GLU A 17 33.58 12.55 8.57
N CYS A 18 33.40 12.91 7.29
CA CYS A 18 33.01 14.27 6.88
C CYS A 18 31.70 14.39 6.05
N SER A 19 30.82 13.39 5.98
CA SER A 19 29.53 13.57 5.30
C SER A 19 28.33 13.04 6.08
N LYS A 20 27.75 13.89 6.93
CA LYS A 20 26.43 13.64 7.54
C LYS A 20 25.34 13.86 6.50
N ALA A 21 25.11 12.87 5.64
CA ALA A 21 23.99 12.89 4.71
C ALA A 21 22.76 12.23 5.34
N TRP A 22 21.68 12.99 5.52
CA TRP A 22 20.37 12.45 5.92
C TRP A 22 19.63 11.93 4.70
N LYS A 23 19.09 10.72 4.79
CA LYS A 23 18.18 10.17 3.79
C LYS A 23 16.78 10.02 4.38
N TRP A 24 15.82 10.58 3.67
CA TRP A 24 14.39 10.44 3.92
C TRP A 24 13.82 9.39 2.98
N PHE A 25 13.32 8.30 3.54
CA PHE A 25 12.56 7.32 2.78
C PHE A 25 11.10 7.44 3.16
N GLN A 26 10.22 7.50 2.16
CA GLN A 26 8.78 7.54 2.36
C GLN A 26 8.14 6.39 1.59
N MET A 27 7.33 5.62 2.30
CA MET A 27 6.45 4.60 1.73
C MET A 27 5.01 5.05 1.94
N ARG A 28 4.22 5.06 0.86
CA ARG A 28 2.81 5.45 0.89
C ARG A 28 1.96 4.23 0.54
N ILE A 29 1.00 3.92 1.41
CA ILE A 29 0.06 2.82 1.22
C ILE A 29 -1.31 3.45 0.94
N HIS A 30 -1.83 3.15 -0.25
CA HIS A 30 -3.13 3.63 -0.72
C HIS A 30 -4.17 2.54 -0.50
N GLU A 31 -5.17 2.82 0.35
CA GLU A 31 -6.26 1.91 0.66
C GLU A 31 -7.59 2.47 0.11
N HIS A 32 -8.26 1.64 -0.67
CA HIS A 32 -9.58 1.91 -1.24
C HIS A 32 -10.55 0.82 -0.78
N LEU A 33 -11.78 1.23 -0.43
CA LEU A 33 -12.89 0.34 -0.12
C LEU A 33 -13.92 0.51 -1.24
N ILE A 34 -14.30 -0.61 -1.85
CA ILE A 34 -15.34 -0.67 -2.86
C ILE A 34 -16.41 -1.60 -2.31
N ASP A 35 -17.62 -1.08 -2.14
CA ASP A 35 -18.77 -1.87 -1.70
C ASP A 35 -19.56 -2.34 -2.93
N LEU A 36 -19.89 -3.64 -2.97
CA LEU A 36 -20.69 -4.23 -4.03
C LEU A 36 -21.83 -5.04 -3.42
N HIS A 37 -23.03 -4.80 -3.91
CA HIS A 37 -24.24 -5.48 -3.43
C HIS A 37 -24.36 -6.94 -3.94
N SER A 38 -23.67 -7.30 -5.03
CA SER A 38 -23.77 -8.64 -5.64
C SER A 38 -22.43 -9.39 -5.64
N PRO A 39 -22.40 -10.64 -5.13
CA PRO A 39 -21.18 -11.43 -5.04
C PRO A 39 -20.66 -11.95 -6.39
N GLU A 40 -21.52 -12.11 -7.41
CA GLU A 40 -21.09 -12.58 -8.74
C GLU A 40 -20.23 -11.55 -9.46
N ILE A 41 -20.61 -10.28 -9.38
CA ILE A 41 -19.93 -9.17 -10.05
C ILE A 41 -18.59 -8.88 -9.37
N ALA A 42 -18.52 -9.00 -8.03
CA ALA A 42 -17.27 -8.83 -7.29
C ALA A 42 -16.18 -9.80 -7.74
N LYS A 43 -16.54 -11.07 -8.00
CA LYS A 43 -15.57 -12.09 -8.46
C LYS A 43 -15.00 -11.79 -9.84
N GLN A 44 -15.81 -11.29 -10.77
CA GLN A 44 -15.33 -10.93 -12.10
C GLN A 44 -14.36 -9.74 -12.06
N ILE A 45 -14.67 -8.70 -11.29
CA ILE A 45 -13.85 -7.49 -11.20
C ILE A 45 -12.47 -7.80 -10.61
N ILE A 46 -12.41 -8.64 -9.58
CA ILE A 46 -11.13 -9.05 -8.95
C ILE A 46 -10.26 -9.81 -9.95
N SER A 47 -10.87 -10.70 -10.73
CA SER A 47 -10.16 -11.54 -11.70
C SER A 47 -9.51 -10.73 -12.84
N VAL A 48 -10.09 -9.58 -13.20
CA VAL A 48 -9.60 -8.72 -14.30
C VAL A 48 -8.56 -7.71 -13.84
N SER A 49 -8.60 -7.29 -12.56
CA SER A 49 -7.87 -6.11 -12.05
C SER A 49 -6.61 -6.42 -11.20
N THR A 50 -6.12 -7.66 -11.17
CA THR A 50 -5.00 -8.00 -10.28
C THR A 50 -3.67 -7.51 -10.86
N GLU A 51 -3.31 -6.24 -10.61
CA GLU A 51 -1.96 -5.74 -10.86
C GLU A 51 -0.97 -6.31 -9.82
N PRO A 52 0.24 -6.72 -10.22
CA PRO A 52 1.25 -7.24 -9.30
C PRO A 52 1.70 -6.11 -8.33
N GLY A 53 1.42 -6.29 -7.04
CA GLY A 53 1.76 -5.32 -5.98
C GLY A 53 0.55 -4.81 -5.18
N ILE A 54 -0.67 -5.15 -5.58
CA ILE A 54 -1.90 -4.79 -4.86
C ILE A 54 -2.36 -5.96 -4.00
N LYS A 55 -2.57 -5.73 -2.70
CA LYS A 55 -3.19 -6.70 -1.79
C LYS A 55 -4.69 -6.45 -1.72
N VAL A 56 -5.48 -7.36 -2.28
CA VAL A 56 -6.95 -7.30 -2.28
C VAL A 56 -7.49 -8.21 -1.17
N GLN A 57 -8.41 -7.71 -0.36
CA GLN A 57 -9.20 -8.50 0.61
C GLN A 57 -10.68 -8.40 0.24
N VAL A 58 -11.37 -9.54 0.26
CA VAL A 58 -12.80 -9.65 -0.06
C VAL A 58 -13.54 -10.06 1.20
N ILE A 59 -14.57 -9.31 1.56
CA ILE A 59 -15.46 -9.62 2.66
C ILE A 59 -16.85 -9.81 2.06
N ILE A 60 -17.40 -11.02 2.17
CA ILE A 60 -18.77 -11.32 1.75
C ILE A 60 -19.60 -11.27 3.02
N ALA A 61 -20.42 -10.22 3.17
CA ALA A 61 -21.46 -10.19 4.19
C ALA A 61 -22.67 -10.94 3.64
N ASP A 62 -22.94 -12.13 4.16
CA ASP A 62 -24.23 -12.79 3.96
C ASP A 62 -25.26 -12.09 4.87
N ALA A 63 -26.48 -11.88 4.36
CA ALA A 63 -27.53 -11.17 5.08
C ALA A 63 -28.06 -11.96 6.29
#